data_AF-A0A0J8UET6-F1
#
_entry.id   AF-A0A0J8UET6-F1
#
_cell.length_a   1.000
_cell.length_b   1.000
_cell.length_c   1.000
_cell.angle_alpha   90.00
_cell.angle_beta   90.00
_cell.angle_gamma   90.00
#
_symmetry.space_group_name_H-M   'P 1'
#
loop_
_entity.id
_entity.type
_entity.pdbx_description
1 polymer ?
#
loop_
_entity_poly.entity_id
_entity_poly.type
_entity_poly.pdbx_seq_one_letter_code
_entity_poly.pdbx_strand_id
1 'polypeptide(L)'
;MLLIGITVALWYLRAQSDRNGIPPSGNLGFRTEHTLVSASGWYAAQRTGFHYAAIAATIITALAILAAATAIRLGASQTWILILPPVGWIALIIAIVIAGSHADTAAISVAPNAASGTLH
;
A
#
# COMPACT_ATOMS: atom_id res chain seq x y z
N MET A 1 17.83 -2.81 -4.68
CA MET A 1 17.16 -3.72 -5.64
C MET A 1 15.79 -4.14 -5.15
N LEU A 2 15.64 -4.68 -3.93
CA LEU A 2 14.35 -5.20 -3.48
C LEU A 2 13.24 -4.14 -3.30
N LEU A 3 13.54 -2.95 -2.76
CA LEU A 3 12.57 -1.84 -2.67
C LEU A 3 12.05 -1.37 -4.05
N ILE A 4 12.92 -1.33 -5.06
CA ILE A 4 12.55 -0.99 -6.43
C ILE A 4 11.61 -2.07 -6.98
N GLY A 5 11.94 -3.35 -6.78
CA GLY A 5 11.08 -4.47 -7.18
C GLY A 5 9.71 -4.43 -6.53
N ILE A 6 9.63 -4.13 -5.23
CA ILE A 6 8.36 -3.96 -4.50
C ILE A 6 7.57 -2.79 -5.06
N THR A 7 8.22 -1.65 -5.31
CA THR A 7 7.56 -0.46 -5.87
C THR A 7 6.94 -0.78 -7.24
N VAL A 8 7.69 -1.45 -8.12
CA VAL A 8 7.17 -1.89 -9.43
C VAL A 8 6.00 -2.85 -9.27
N ALA A 9 6.09 -3.83 -8.35
CA ALA A 9 5.02 -4.77 -8.08
C ALA A 9 3.75 -4.07 -7.57
N LEU A 10 3.88 -3.06 -6.69
CA LEU A 10 2.75 -2.29 -6.17
C LEU A 10 2.09 -1.45 -7.26
N TRP A 11 2.85 -0.85 -8.17
CA TRP A 11 2.31 -0.16 -9.34
C TRP A 11 1.58 -1.12 -10.29
N TYR A 12 2.13 -2.31 -10.50
CA TYR A 12 1.47 -3.35 -11.27
C TYR A 12 0.14 -3.80 -10.61
N LEU A 13 0.14 -4.02 -9.30
CA LEU A 13 -1.07 -4.37 -8.55
C LEU A 13 -2.09 -3.24 -8.54
N ARG A 14 -1.65 -1.98 -8.50
CA ARG A 14 -2.53 -0.83 -8.67
C ARG A 14 -3.19 -0.80 -10.06
N ALA A 15 -2.42 -1.03 -11.12
CA ALA A 15 -2.97 -1.09 -12.47
C ALA A 15 -3.98 -2.25 -12.62
N GLN A 16 -3.72 -3.38 -11.96
CA GLN A 16 -4.66 -4.50 -11.92
C GLN A 16 -5.92 -4.16 -11.10
N SER A 17 -5.79 -3.48 -9.96
CA SER A 17 -6.93 -3.13 -9.11
C SER A 17 -7.88 -2.14 -9.78
N ASP A 18 -7.36 -1.21 -10.59
CA ASP A 18 -8.19 -0.29 -11.39
C ASP A 18 -9.09 -1.00 -12.41
N ARG A 19 -8.68 -2.20 -12.85
CA ARG A 19 -9.42 -3.05 -13.80
C ARG A 19 -10.24 -4.15 -13.12
N ASN A 20 -10.37 -4.13 -11.80
CA ASN A 20 -10.94 -5.22 -11.01
C ASN A 20 -10.22 -6.58 -11.24
N GLY A 21 -8.94 -6.55 -11.62
CA GLY A 21 -8.14 -7.73 -11.95
C GLY A 21 -7.64 -8.54 -10.75
N ILE A 22 -8.01 -8.12 -9.52
CA ILE A 22 -7.66 -8.82 -8.28
C ILE A 22 -8.94 -9.44 -7.72
N PRO A 23 -9.21 -10.73 -7.98
CA PRO A 23 -10.46 -11.37 -7.55
C PRO A 23 -10.48 -11.62 -6.03
N PRO A 24 -11.66 -11.57 -5.38
CA PRO A 24 -11.80 -11.84 -3.93
C PRO A 24 -11.35 -13.25 -3.51
N SER A 25 -11.40 -14.23 -4.43
CA SER A 25 -10.98 -15.61 -4.19
C SER A 25 -9.47 -15.80 -4.11
N GLY A 26 -8.67 -14.81 -4.49
CA GLY A 26 -7.21 -14.89 -4.49
C GLY A 26 -6.58 -14.52 -3.14
N ASN A 27 -5.39 -15.05 -2.84
CA ASN A 27 -4.63 -14.75 -1.61
C ASN A 27 -3.95 -13.37 -1.58
N LEU A 28 -4.12 -12.57 -2.63
CA LEU A 28 -3.49 -11.26 -2.79
C LEU A 28 -4.52 -10.15 -2.61
N GLY A 29 -4.22 -9.19 -1.74
CA GLY A 29 -5.04 -7.99 -1.53
C GLY A 29 -5.14 -7.55 -0.08
N PHE A 30 -5.65 -6.33 0.11
CA PHE A 30 -6.04 -5.82 1.43
C PHE A 30 -7.29 -6.54 1.90
N ARG A 31 -7.15 -7.31 2.99
CA ARG A 31 -8.21 -8.12 3.57
C ARG A 31 -8.55 -7.58 4.95
N THR A 32 -9.71 -6.97 5.04
CA THR A 32 -10.34 -6.53 6.28
C THR A 32 -11.76 -7.09 6.38
N GLU A 33 -12.37 -7.01 7.56
CA GLU A 33 -13.75 -7.45 7.77
C GLU A 33 -14.70 -6.84 6.73
N HIS A 34 -14.55 -5.54 6.43
CA HIS A 34 -15.41 -4.83 5.48
C HIS A 34 -15.12 -5.15 4.01
N THR A 35 -13.87 -5.47 3.64
CA THR A 35 -13.55 -5.89 2.27
C THR A 35 -14.19 -7.23 1.88
N LEU A 36 -14.46 -8.10 2.85
CA LEU A 36 -14.96 -9.46 2.61
C LEU A 36 -16.49 -9.53 2.56
N VAL A 37 -17.19 -8.48 3.01
CA VAL A 37 -18.66 -8.42 3.05
C VAL A 37 -19.28 -8.27 1.66
N SER A 38 -18.59 -7.63 0.72
CA SER A 38 -19.14 -7.39 -0.62
C SER A 38 -18.07 -7.31 -1.69
N ALA A 39 -18.43 -7.69 -2.92
CA ALA A 39 -17.54 -7.55 -4.07
C ALA A 39 -17.23 -6.08 -4.39
N SER A 40 -18.18 -5.17 -4.19
CA SER A 40 -17.97 -3.72 -4.34
C SER A 40 -16.94 -3.21 -3.33
N GLY A 41 -17.08 -3.60 -2.05
CA GLY A 41 -16.15 -3.28 -0.97
C GLY A 41 -14.74 -3.80 -1.25
N TRP A 42 -14.63 -5.03 -1.74
CA TRP A 42 -13.36 -5.63 -2.15
C TRP A 42 -12.64 -4.78 -3.19
N TYR A 43 -13.29 -4.48 -4.33
CA TYR A 43 -12.64 -3.76 -5.42
C TYR A 43 -12.35 -2.30 -5.10
N ALA A 44 -13.19 -1.64 -4.29
CA ALA A 44 -12.92 -0.29 -3.80
C ALA A 44 -11.69 -0.26 -2.88
N ALA A 45 -11.60 -1.23 -1.97
CA ALA A 45 -10.47 -1.38 -1.07
C ALA A 45 -9.15 -1.64 -1.81
N GLN A 46 -9.14 -2.53 -2.82
CA GLN A 46 -7.92 -2.80 -3.59
C GLN A 46 -7.45 -1.57 -4.39
N ARG A 47 -8.39 -0.81 -4.98
CA ARG A 47 -8.04 0.42 -5.71
C ARG A 47 -7.37 1.45 -4.80
N THR A 48 -8.00 1.72 -3.67
CA THR A 48 -7.49 2.70 -2.70
C THR A 48 -6.20 2.19 -2.04
N GLY A 49 -6.20 0.99 -1.49
CA GLY A 49 -5.05 0.42 -0.78
C GLY A 49 -3.81 0.34 -1.66
N PHE A 50 -3.91 -0.23 -2.87
CA PHE A 50 -2.75 -0.30 -3.76
C PHE A 50 -2.32 1.07 -4.29
N HIS A 51 -3.21 2.06 -4.36
CA HIS A 51 -2.81 3.43 -4.66
C HIS A 51 -1.84 3.99 -3.63
N TYR A 52 -2.28 3.97 -2.36
CA TYR A 52 -1.52 4.53 -1.26
C TYR A 52 -0.21 3.77 -1.07
N ALA A 53 -0.25 2.44 -1.15
CA ALA A 53 0.95 1.61 -1.07
C ALA A 53 1.94 1.94 -2.21
N ALA A 54 1.48 2.08 -3.45
CA ALA A 54 2.36 2.41 -4.59
C ALA A 54 2.99 3.80 -4.47
N ILE A 55 2.22 4.82 -4.07
CA ILE A 55 2.74 6.17 -3.82
C ILE A 55 3.76 6.15 -2.69
N ALA A 56 3.42 5.55 -1.55
CA ALA A 56 4.30 5.52 -0.40
C ALA A 56 5.61 4.77 -0.69
N ALA A 57 5.53 3.61 -1.36
CA ALA A 57 6.72 2.87 -1.78
C ALA A 57 7.61 3.68 -2.76
N THR A 58 6.99 4.47 -3.64
CA THR A 58 7.73 5.36 -4.55
C THR A 58 8.49 6.44 -3.78
N ILE A 59 7.83 7.09 -2.81
CA ILE A 59 8.46 8.11 -1.97
C ILE A 59 9.60 7.52 -1.14
N ILE A 60 9.36 6.38 -0.48
CA ILE A 60 10.37 5.68 0.33
C ILE A 60 11.57 5.28 -0.53
N THR A 61 11.33 4.75 -1.73
CA THR A 61 12.40 4.35 -2.65
C THR A 61 13.21 5.56 -3.12
N ALA A 62 12.54 6.67 -3.47
CA ALA A 62 13.22 7.91 -3.86
C ALA A 62 14.07 8.47 -2.72
N LEU A 63 13.54 8.53 -1.50
CA LEU A 63 14.27 8.97 -0.31
C LEU A 63 15.47 8.05 0.00
N ALA A 64 15.31 6.74 -0.14
CA ALA A 64 16.41 5.79 0.07
C ALA A 64 17.54 5.99 -0.95
N ILE A 65 17.21 6.24 -2.22
CA ILE A 65 18.20 6.54 -3.27
C ILE A 65 18.92 7.85 -2.97
N LEU A 66 18.17 8.91 -2.62
CA LEU A 66 18.75 10.21 -2.29
C LEU A 66 19.66 10.14 -1.06
N ALA A 67 19.24 9.43 -0.02
CA ALA A 67 20.03 9.24 1.18
C ALA A 67 21.30 8.44 0.92
N ALA A 68 21.23 7.38 0.11
CA ALA A 68 22.40 6.62 -0.31
C ALA A 68 23.37 7.48 -1.14
N ALA A 69 22.87 8.25 -2.11
CA ALA A 69 23.71 9.13 -2.93
C ALA A 69 24.39 10.22 -2.08
N THR A 70 23.66 10.78 -1.11
CA THR A 70 24.18 11.80 -0.18
C THR A 70 25.23 11.20 0.75
N ALA A 71 25.00 10.00 1.29
CA ALA A 71 25.96 9.30 2.14
C ALA A 71 27.27 9.03 1.40
N ILE A 72 27.21 8.60 0.13
CA ILE A 72 28.38 8.40 -0.73
C ILE A 72 29.10 9.74 -0.97
N ARG A 73 28.36 10.79 -1.34
CA ARG A 73 28.93 12.12 -1.64
C ARG A 73 29.64 12.73 -0.43
N LEU A 74 29.12 12.54 0.78
CA LEU A 74 29.67 13.10 2.01
C LEU A 74 30.76 12.22 2.64
N GLY A 75 31.10 11.08 2.03
CA GLY A 75 32.05 10.13 2.61
C GLY A 75 31.59 9.60 3.97
N ALA A 76 30.27 9.42 4.13
CA ALA A 76 29.68 8.96 5.39
C ALA A 76 30.27 7.61 5.81
N SER A 77 30.41 7.41 7.12
CA SER A 77 30.92 6.15 7.66
C SER A 77 30.08 4.96 7.19
N GLN A 78 30.73 3.81 7.01
CA GLN A 78 30.08 2.55 6.62
C GLN A 78 28.85 2.21 7.46
N THR A 79 28.82 2.66 8.73
CA THR A 79 27.70 2.52 9.65
C THR A 79 26.40 3.13 9.12
N TRP A 80 26.44 4.30 8.48
CA TRP A 80 25.25 4.96 7.92
C TRP A 80 24.66 4.19 6.73
N ILE A 81 25.52 3.56 5.93
CA ILE A 81 25.11 2.72 4.81
C ILE A 81 24.38 1.45 5.31
N LEU A 82 24.74 0.95 6.50
CA LEU A 82 24.10 -0.23 7.12
C LEU A 82 22.76 0.10 7.80
N ILE A 83 22.56 1.33 8.28
CA ILE A 83 21.33 1.76 8.98
C ILE A 83 20.20 2.11 7.99
N LEU A 84 20.55 2.61 6.79
CA LEU A 84 19.57 3.04 5.80
C LEU A 84 18.56 1.95 5.39
N PRO A 85 18.99 0.71 5.08
CA PRO A 85 18.07 -0.37 4.69
C PRO A 85 16.99 -0.70 5.75
N PRO A 86 17.31 -0.98 7.03
CA PRO A 86 16.29 -1.31 8.02
C PRO A 86 15.31 -0.16 8.27
N VAL A 87 15.76 1.10 8.23
CA VAL A 87 14.86 2.26 8.36
C VAL A 87 13.86 2.32 7.20
N GLY A 88 14.34 2.13 5.96
CA GLY A 88 13.46 2.07 4.79
C GLY A 88 12.43 0.94 4.87
N TRP A 89 12.81 -0.20 5.44
CA TRP A 89 11.90 -1.33 5.65
C TRP A 89 10.81 -1.03 6.67
N ILE A 90 11.16 -0.45 7.81
CA ILE A 90 10.19 -0.06 8.83
C ILE A 90 9.21 0.95 8.25
N ALA A 91 9.70 1.95 7.51
CA ALA A 91 8.84 2.93 6.85
C ALA A 91 7.87 2.27 5.85
N LEU A 92 8.33 1.27 5.09
CA LEU A 92 7.49 0.56 4.14
C LEU A 92 6.39 -0.25 4.84
N ILE A 93 6.71 -0.94 5.93
CA ILE A 93 5.73 -1.70 6.71
C ILE A 93 4.64 -0.77 7.25
N ILE A 94 5.04 0.36 7.86
CA ILE A 94 4.12 1.37 8.38
C ILE A 94 3.22 1.90 7.25
N ALA A 95 3.78 2.19 6.09
CA ALA A 95 3.03 2.66 4.93
C ALA A 95 2.00 1.64 4.44
N ILE A 96 2.34 0.35 4.42
CA ILE A 96 1.41 -0.73 4.02
C ILE A 96 0.26 -0.85 5.03
N VAL A 97 0.54 -0.73 6.33
CA VAL A 97 -0.50 -0.74 7.39
C VAL A 97 -1.44 0.45 7.20
N ILE A 98 -0.92 1.65 6.96
CA ILE A 98 -1.74 2.84 6.68
C ILE A 98 -2.54 2.68 5.39
N ALA A 99 -1.97 2.07 4.35
CA ALA A 99 -2.71 1.77 3.13
C ALA A 99 -3.88 0.81 3.40
N GLY A 100 -3.70 -0.13 4.34
CA GLY A 100 -4.76 -1.03 4.81
C GLY A 100 -5.93 -0.31 5.47
N SER A 101 -5.68 0.71 6.30
CA SER A 101 -6.76 1.49 6.91
C SER A 101 -7.55 2.33 5.89
N HIS A 102 -6.86 2.86 4.87
CA HIS A 102 -7.51 3.56 3.77
C HIS A 102 -8.32 2.60 2.88
N ALA A 103 -7.81 1.38 2.66
CA ALA A 103 -8.52 0.32 1.97
C ALA A 103 -9.82 -0.05 2.72
N ASP A 104 -9.75 -0.15 4.04
CA ASP A 104 -10.90 -0.45 4.89
C ASP A 104 -11.97 0.65 4.84
N THR A 105 -11.54 1.90 4.99
CA THR A 105 -12.42 3.07 4.88
C THR A 105 -13.13 3.11 3.52
N ALA A 106 -12.42 2.76 2.45
CA ALA A 106 -12.98 2.66 1.11
C ALA A 106 -13.95 1.49 0.93
N ALA A 107 -13.78 0.39 1.66
CA ALA A 107 -14.75 -0.70 1.66
C ALA A 107 -16.05 -0.30 2.36
N ILE A 108 -15.94 0.41 3.49
CA ILE A 108 -17.09 0.89 4.27
C ILE A 108 -17.93 1.87 3.44
N SER A 109 -17.30 2.78 2.69
CA SER A 109 -18.01 3.81 1.92
C SER A 109 -18.86 3.28 0.76
N VAL A 110 -18.64 2.03 0.34
CA VAL A 110 -19.40 1.36 -0.72
C VAL A 110 -20.21 0.16 -0.23
N ALA A 111 -20.25 -0.07 1.09
CA ALA A 111 -21.12 -1.07 1.68
C ALA A 111 -22.59 -0.64 1.49
N PRO A 112 -23.47 -1.52 0.98
CA PRO A 112 -24.87 -1.19 0.80
C PRO A 112 -25.50 -0.91 2.18
N ASN A 113 -26.00 0.30 2.37
CA ASN A 113 -26.75 0.81 3.53
C ASN A 113 -27.18 -0.26 4.57
N ALA A 114 -26.41 -0.44 5.64
CA ALA A 114 -26.93 -0.98 6.90
C ALA A 114 -27.79 0.05 7.68
N ALA A 115 -28.10 1.21 7.09
CA ALA A 115 -28.81 2.31 7.73
C ALA A 115 -29.85 3.00 6.83
N SER A 116 -30.44 2.28 5.87
CA SER A 116 -31.74 2.66 5.29
C SER A 116 -32.81 1.63 5.68
N GLY A 117 -32.75 1.20 6.95
CA GLY A 117 -33.86 0.55 7.65
C GLY A 117 -34.85 1.61 8.09
N THR A 118 -35.82 1.85 7.22
CA THR A 118 -37.10 2.48 7.51
C THR A 118 -37.73 1.90 8.78
N LEU A 119 -38.03 2.75 9.76
CA LEU A 119 -39.12 2.51 10.70
C LEU A 119 -40.14 3.63 10.52
N HIS A 120 -41.24 3.27 9.87
CA HIS A 120 -42.54 3.90 9.99
C HIS A 120 -43.10 3.67 11.40
#